data_AF-A0AB39IF90-F1
#
_entry.id   AF-A0AB39IF90-F1
#
_cell.length_a   1.000
_cell.length_b   1.000
_cell.length_c   1.000
_cell.angle_alpha   90.00
_cell.angle_beta   90.00
_cell.angle_gamma   90.00
#
_symmetry.space_group_name_H-M   'P 1'
#
loop_
_entity.id
_entity.type
_entity.pdbx_description
1 polymer ?
#
loop_
_entity_poly.entity_id
_entity_poly.type
_entity_poly.pdbx_seq_one_letter_code
_entity_poly.pdbx_strand_id
1 'polypeptide(L)'
;MASPNVTFYEIPGSTRKPGRYFEFNTRLAVRSLPGNQQTVLMLAQMLPTGTQPPLTAVDVYSSDEAETYFGAGSMAHLMVVSALTCYSYLQLQVIGISDATGAQPATGTVTVTGPAAGNGTMSVWVGTTRVNVAVSTGDTAAAIATDMVAALNQQAALPVTAAASGGVITFTAKNKGAAGNEIVLRATATASGVSVAATAMTGGEINPDIAPALAQVFSAGHNIIVCPYATQDVLTELRSHLDNASGPLEQRGVIGVTGWKNSLSTGITLTSSINAGRITAGWHRDSVCTVAQIAAGYAAMVASEEDPARPLNTLAMSALDVTALASRPMRTEQEKALYNGLAPFEIGPGDTVQIVRAISTYTKSAAGIDDVALLDITTIRTLDYVRKACRERITLRFPRDKLSSRTPAKVRSELLDVLYKLEELEIIENVDANKDALIVERDSQDMNRLNAAIPVDVVNGLHVFAGRIDLLL
;
A
#
# COMPACT_ATOMS: atom_id res chain seq x y z
N MET A 1 -17.91 -6.99 50.41
CA MET A 1 -17.69 -8.44 50.31
C MET A 1 -16.26 -8.67 49.84
N ALA A 2 -15.43 -9.34 50.62
CA ALA A 2 -14.03 -9.60 50.26
C ALA A 2 -13.82 -11.13 50.21
N SER A 3 -14.30 -11.76 49.14
CA SER A 3 -13.81 -13.10 48.82
C SER A 3 -12.41 -12.94 48.21
N PRO A 4 -11.43 -13.75 48.63
CA PRO A 4 -10.11 -13.76 48.02
C PRO A 4 -10.15 -14.09 46.53
N ASN A 5 -11.16 -14.81 46.05
CA ASN A 5 -11.14 -15.36 44.68
C ASN A 5 -12.33 -14.93 43.83
N VAL A 6 -13.35 -14.32 44.43
CA VAL A 6 -14.58 -13.90 43.72
C VAL A 6 -14.83 -12.42 43.97
N THR A 7 -14.82 -11.64 42.90
CA THR A 7 -15.10 -10.19 42.95
C THR A 7 -16.47 -9.94 42.32
N PHE A 8 -17.31 -9.17 43.01
CA PHE A 8 -18.57 -8.68 42.48
C PHE A 8 -18.43 -7.21 42.06
N TYR A 9 -18.98 -6.84 40.90
CA TYR A 9 -18.86 -5.52 40.30
C TYR A 9 -20.16 -4.71 40.33
N GLU A 10 -21.31 -5.38 40.16
CA GLU A 10 -22.62 -4.73 40.13
C GLU A 10 -23.38 -4.93 41.42
N ILE A 11 -23.19 -6.08 42.08
CA ILE A 11 -23.85 -6.39 43.35
C ILE A 11 -23.18 -5.58 44.48
N PRO A 12 -23.86 -4.58 45.09
CA PRO A 12 -23.24 -3.76 46.11
C PRO A 12 -22.94 -4.57 47.36
N GLY A 13 -21.72 -4.42 47.90
CA GLY A 13 -21.32 -5.06 49.15
C GLY A 13 -22.12 -4.63 50.38
N SER A 14 -22.91 -3.56 50.27
CA SER A 14 -23.81 -3.01 51.30
C SER A 14 -25.26 -3.51 51.19
N THR A 15 -25.56 -4.44 50.28
CA THR A 15 -26.92 -4.96 50.07
C THR A 15 -27.43 -5.68 51.33
N ARG A 16 -28.47 -5.13 51.97
CA ARG A 16 -29.09 -5.68 53.19
C ARG A 16 -30.35 -6.51 52.94
N LYS A 17 -30.94 -6.42 51.74
CA LYS A 17 -32.13 -7.17 51.36
C LYS A 17 -31.75 -8.65 51.16
N PRO A 18 -32.37 -9.60 51.88
CA PRO A 18 -32.15 -11.03 51.63
C PRO A 18 -32.60 -11.42 50.23
N GLY A 19 -31.81 -12.21 49.50
CA GLY A 19 -32.12 -12.61 48.13
C GLY A 19 -31.03 -13.45 47.46
N ARG A 20 -31.31 -13.88 46.22
CA ARG A 20 -30.36 -14.57 45.33
C ARG A 20 -30.04 -13.60 44.21
N TYR A 21 -28.82 -13.08 44.20
CA TYR A 21 -28.37 -12.09 43.25
C TYR A 21 -27.32 -12.73 42.35
N PHE A 22 -27.49 -12.57 41.04
CA PHE A 22 -26.56 -13.00 40.02
C PHE A 22 -26.11 -11.77 39.26
N GLU A 23 -24.81 -11.67 38.95
CA GLU A 23 -24.28 -10.68 38.02
C GLU A 23 -23.58 -11.42 36.87
N PHE A 24 -23.61 -10.83 35.68
CA PHE A 24 -22.95 -11.38 34.50
C PHE A 24 -21.58 -10.73 34.34
N ASN A 25 -20.51 -11.53 34.39
CA ASN A 25 -19.18 -11.06 34.06
C ASN A 25 -18.88 -11.31 32.58
N THR A 26 -19.08 -10.29 31.74
CA THR A 26 -18.76 -10.34 30.31
C THR A 26 -17.26 -10.15 30.04
N ARG A 27 -16.47 -9.74 31.04
CA ARG A 27 -15.04 -9.51 30.87
C ARG A 27 -14.27 -10.76 30.50
N LEU A 28 -14.78 -11.98 30.74
CA LEU A 28 -14.15 -13.25 30.34
C LEU A 28 -14.69 -13.81 29.02
N ALA A 29 -15.67 -13.16 28.40
CA ALA A 29 -16.39 -13.70 27.25
C ALA A 29 -15.49 -13.82 26.01
N VAL A 30 -14.65 -12.82 25.74
CA VAL A 30 -13.73 -12.84 24.60
C VAL A 30 -12.36 -13.36 25.06
N ARG A 31 -11.98 -14.53 24.55
CA ARG A 31 -10.66 -15.15 24.78
C ARG A 31 -9.86 -15.35 23.50
N SER A 32 -10.48 -15.17 22.34
CA SER A 32 -9.79 -15.18 21.04
C SER A 32 -8.84 -13.99 20.90
N LEU A 33 -8.00 -14.06 19.88
CA LEU A 33 -7.24 -12.92 19.37
C LEU A 33 -8.18 -12.01 18.53
N PRO A 34 -7.83 -10.72 18.37
CA PRO A 34 -8.59 -9.83 17.51
C PRO A 34 -8.46 -10.18 16.03
N GLY A 35 -9.49 -9.91 15.23
CA GLY A 35 -9.38 -10.00 13.78
C GLY A 35 -8.30 -9.05 13.23
N ASN A 36 -7.61 -9.45 12.17
CA ASN A 36 -6.57 -8.65 11.52
C ASN A 36 -6.99 -8.14 10.13
N GLN A 37 -8.23 -7.67 10.03
CA GLN A 37 -8.72 -7.06 8.80
C GLN A 37 -7.80 -5.92 8.34
N GLN A 38 -7.32 -5.99 7.11
CA GLN A 38 -6.44 -4.99 6.53
C GLN A 38 -7.26 -3.92 5.81
N THR A 39 -7.24 -2.70 6.33
CA THR A 39 -7.88 -1.53 5.70
C THR A 39 -6.85 -0.71 4.93
N VAL A 40 -7.19 -0.34 3.70
CA VAL A 40 -6.31 0.41 2.78
C VAL A 40 -6.88 1.79 2.51
N LEU A 41 -6.03 2.81 2.66
CA LEU A 41 -6.31 4.17 2.22
C LEU A 41 -5.44 4.51 1.00
N MET A 42 -6.05 4.99 -0.07
CA MET A 42 -5.31 5.58 -1.20
C MET A 42 -5.36 7.10 -1.14
N LEU A 43 -4.18 7.71 -1.18
CA LEU A 43 -4.03 9.12 -1.49
C LEU A 43 -3.99 9.24 -3.02
N ALA A 44 -4.86 10.04 -3.63
CA ALA A 44 -4.88 10.12 -5.08
C ALA A 44 -5.47 11.43 -5.59
N GLN A 45 -4.99 11.88 -6.75
CA GLN A 45 -5.58 13.04 -7.42
C GLN A 45 -6.97 12.73 -7.95
N MET A 46 -7.87 13.67 -7.75
CA MET A 46 -9.21 13.66 -8.32
C MET A 46 -9.38 14.74 -9.38
N LEU A 47 -10.36 14.58 -10.25
CA LEU A 47 -10.74 15.57 -11.25
C LEU A 47 -11.90 16.44 -10.74
N PRO A 48 -12.02 17.69 -11.20
CA PRO A 48 -13.17 18.55 -10.87
C PRO A 48 -14.53 18.00 -11.30
N THR A 49 -14.54 16.99 -12.17
CA THR A 49 -15.76 16.29 -12.62
C THR A 49 -16.24 15.22 -11.63
N GLY A 50 -15.43 14.86 -10.62
CA GLY A 50 -15.83 13.94 -9.56
C GLY A 50 -16.88 14.55 -8.63
N THR A 51 -17.77 13.72 -8.08
CA THR A 51 -18.85 14.18 -7.20
C THR A 51 -18.41 14.41 -5.76
N GLN A 52 -17.32 13.78 -5.32
CA GLN A 52 -16.86 13.90 -3.94
C GLN A 52 -16.11 15.23 -3.73
N PRO A 53 -16.20 15.86 -2.54
CA PRO A 53 -15.34 16.97 -2.20
C PRO A 53 -13.90 16.50 -1.95
N PRO A 54 -12.89 17.33 -2.28
CA PRO A 54 -11.50 17.01 -1.96
C PRO A 54 -11.28 16.92 -0.45
N LEU A 55 -10.25 16.18 -0.06
CA LEU A 55 -9.83 15.94 1.33
C LEU A 55 -10.89 15.23 2.19
N THR A 56 -11.83 14.53 1.56
CA THR A 56 -12.80 13.67 2.24
C THR A 56 -12.51 12.22 1.91
N ALA A 57 -12.25 11.40 2.92
CA ALA A 57 -12.06 9.96 2.75
C ALA A 57 -13.42 9.28 2.58
N VAL A 58 -13.55 8.42 1.57
CA VAL A 58 -14.79 7.74 1.23
C VAL A 58 -14.49 6.28 0.93
N ASP A 59 -15.38 5.37 1.37
CA ASP A 59 -15.33 3.95 1.00
C ASP A 59 -15.65 3.76 -0.48
N VAL A 60 -14.90 2.88 -1.14
CA VAL A 60 -15.04 2.58 -2.56
C VAL A 60 -15.10 1.07 -2.76
N TYR A 61 -16.18 0.58 -3.37
CA TYR A 61 -16.43 -0.85 -3.54
C TYR A 61 -16.27 -1.32 -5.00
N SER A 62 -16.21 -0.39 -5.95
CA SER A 62 -16.08 -0.70 -7.38
C SER A 62 -15.32 0.37 -8.16
N SER A 63 -14.87 0.01 -9.36
CA SER A 63 -14.29 0.96 -10.33
C SER A 63 -15.28 2.05 -10.74
N ASP A 64 -16.55 1.69 -10.90
CA ASP A 64 -17.60 2.59 -11.41
C ASP A 64 -17.95 3.67 -10.37
N GLU A 65 -17.94 3.30 -9.09
CA GLU A 65 -18.04 4.26 -7.98
C GLU A 65 -16.83 5.21 -7.95
N ALA A 66 -15.62 4.69 -8.16
CA ALA A 66 -14.42 5.53 -8.21
C ALA A 66 -14.44 6.52 -9.39
N GLU A 67 -14.93 6.08 -10.55
CA GLU A 67 -15.16 6.96 -11.71
C GLU A 67 -16.13 8.09 -11.37
N THR A 68 -17.24 7.78 -10.69
CA THR A 68 -18.23 8.79 -10.29
C THR A 68 -17.68 9.75 -9.24
N TYR A 69 -17.02 9.21 -8.20
CA TYR A 69 -16.55 9.97 -7.05
C TYR A 69 -15.37 10.88 -7.37
N PHE A 70 -14.41 10.40 -8.16
CA PHE A 70 -13.15 11.11 -8.40
C PHE A 70 -12.97 11.57 -9.86
N GLY A 71 -13.89 11.19 -10.74
CA GLY A 71 -13.88 11.53 -12.15
C GLY A 71 -13.20 10.48 -13.03
N ALA A 72 -13.79 10.25 -14.20
CA ALA A 72 -13.32 9.27 -15.18
C ALA A 72 -11.89 9.55 -15.67
N GLY A 73 -11.02 8.56 -15.48
CA GLY A 73 -9.61 8.63 -15.84
C GLY A 73 -8.77 9.51 -14.91
N SER A 74 -9.28 9.86 -13.73
CA SER A 74 -8.46 10.43 -12.66
C SER A 74 -7.40 9.42 -12.18
N MET A 75 -6.34 9.93 -11.54
CA MET A 75 -5.36 9.09 -10.86
C MET A 75 -6.04 8.16 -9.84
N ALA A 76 -6.99 8.69 -9.06
CA ALA A 76 -7.78 7.91 -8.11
C ALA A 76 -8.53 6.75 -8.77
N HIS A 77 -9.23 7.02 -9.88
CA HIS A 77 -9.93 5.99 -10.64
C HIS A 77 -8.97 4.88 -11.11
N LEU A 78 -7.83 5.23 -11.69
CA LEU A 78 -6.86 4.26 -12.19
C LEU A 78 -6.19 3.44 -11.08
N MET A 79 -5.96 4.04 -9.90
CA MET A 79 -5.45 3.33 -8.73
C MET A 79 -6.47 2.31 -8.22
N VAL A 80 -7.75 2.69 -8.10
CA VAL A 80 -8.82 1.78 -7.67
C VAL A 80 -8.96 0.61 -8.64
N VAL A 81 -8.96 0.89 -9.96
CA VAL A 81 -9.01 -0.17 -10.98
C VAL A 81 -7.83 -1.13 -10.82
N SER A 82 -6.62 -0.61 -10.63
CA SER A 82 -5.42 -1.45 -10.42
C SER A 82 -5.56 -2.33 -9.17
N ALA A 83 -5.98 -1.74 -8.05
CA ALA A 83 -6.10 -2.46 -6.78
C ALA A 83 -7.20 -3.52 -6.80
N LEU A 84 -8.41 -3.19 -7.27
CA LEU A 84 -9.54 -4.13 -7.30
C LEU A 84 -9.35 -5.24 -8.33
N THR A 85 -8.56 -5.00 -9.39
CA THR A 85 -8.16 -6.06 -10.34
C THR A 85 -7.22 -7.07 -9.69
N CYS A 86 -6.31 -6.63 -8.82
CA CYS A 86 -5.43 -7.51 -8.03
C CYS A 86 -6.20 -8.24 -6.92
N TYR A 87 -7.03 -7.53 -6.16
CA TYR A 87 -7.81 -8.09 -5.05
C TYR A 87 -9.18 -7.40 -4.91
N SER A 88 -10.24 -8.10 -5.30
CA SER A 88 -11.60 -7.54 -5.37
C SER A 88 -12.29 -7.35 -4.02
N TYR A 89 -11.80 -7.99 -2.95
CA TYR A 89 -12.40 -7.93 -1.60
C TYR A 89 -11.72 -6.89 -0.70
N LEU A 90 -10.97 -5.96 -1.29
CA LEU A 90 -10.23 -4.94 -0.57
C LEU A 90 -11.17 -4.03 0.23
N GLN A 91 -10.84 -3.78 1.50
CA GLN A 91 -11.47 -2.72 2.30
C GLN A 91 -10.80 -1.40 1.94
N LEU A 92 -11.34 -0.73 0.92
CA LEU A 92 -10.71 0.40 0.28
C LEU A 92 -11.40 1.71 0.62
N GLN A 93 -10.63 2.64 1.19
CA GLN A 93 -10.96 4.05 1.22
C GLN A 93 -10.05 4.84 0.29
N VAL A 94 -10.59 5.90 -0.28
CA VAL A 94 -9.84 6.84 -1.10
C VAL A 94 -10.10 8.24 -0.59
N ILE A 95 -9.02 9.01 -0.42
CA ILE A 95 -9.09 10.44 -0.16
C ILE A 95 -8.61 11.20 -1.39
N GLY A 96 -9.55 11.92 -2.01
CA GLY A 96 -9.29 12.70 -3.21
C GLY A 96 -8.50 13.97 -2.89
N ILE A 97 -7.47 14.26 -3.67
CA ILE A 97 -6.65 15.46 -3.56
C ILE A 97 -6.82 16.27 -4.85
N SER A 98 -7.09 17.56 -4.73
CA SER A 98 -7.13 18.45 -5.91
C SER A 98 -5.73 18.66 -6.48
N ASP A 99 -5.63 18.92 -7.78
CA ASP A 99 -4.39 19.37 -8.40
C ASP A 99 -3.82 20.61 -7.68
N ALA A 100 -2.49 20.70 -7.57
CA ALA A 100 -1.85 21.81 -6.88
C ALA A 100 -2.08 23.15 -7.58
N THR A 101 -2.13 24.24 -6.80
CA THR A 101 -2.17 25.59 -7.36
C THR A 101 -0.94 25.84 -8.22
N GLY A 102 -1.14 26.22 -9.48
CA GLY A 102 -0.05 26.47 -10.43
C GLY A 102 0.53 25.21 -11.10
N ALA A 103 0.01 24.01 -10.78
CA ALA A 103 0.41 22.78 -11.46
C ALA A 103 0.17 22.87 -12.97
N GLN A 104 1.06 22.24 -13.75
CA GLN A 104 0.95 22.16 -15.20
C GLN A 104 0.59 20.74 -15.64
N PRO A 105 -0.27 20.58 -16.65
CA PRO A 105 -0.53 19.27 -17.23
C PRO A 105 0.66 18.82 -18.08
N ALA A 106 1.01 17.54 -17.96
CA ALA A 106 1.93 16.93 -18.91
C ALA A 106 1.30 16.86 -20.30
N THR A 107 2.10 17.09 -21.34
CA THR A 107 1.67 16.99 -22.74
C THR A 107 2.62 16.12 -23.54
N GLY A 108 2.07 15.40 -24.50
CA GLY A 108 2.80 14.52 -25.41
C GLY A 108 2.12 14.52 -26.77
N THR A 109 2.78 14.03 -27.80
CA THR A 109 2.23 14.07 -29.17
C THR A 109 2.37 12.75 -29.89
N VAL A 110 1.44 12.48 -30.80
CA VAL A 110 1.61 11.46 -31.85
C VAL A 110 1.46 12.15 -33.18
N THR A 111 2.54 12.20 -33.95
CA THR A 111 2.57 12.78 -35.29
C THR A 111 2.30 11.69 -36.31
N VAL A 112 1.26 11.88 -37.11
CA VAL A 112 0.87 11.04 -38.25
C VAL A 112 1.36 11.70 -39.53
N THR A 113 1.97 10.92 -40.41
CA THR A 113 2.31 11.32 -41.78
C THR A 113 1.50 10.49 -42.77
N GLY A 114 1.38 11.00 -44.00
CA GLY A 114 0.61 10.38 -45.07
C GLY A 114 0.84 11.14 -46.38
N PRO A 115 0.01 10.91 -47.41
CA PRO A 115 -1.26 10.19 -47.39
C PRO A 115 -1.12 8.65 -47.32
N ALA A 116 -2.19 7.98 -46.90
CA ALA A 116 -2.26 6.53 -46.92
C ALA A 116 -2.25 5.99 -48.36
N ALA A 117 -1.27 5.15 -48.68
CA ALA A 117 -1.10 4.46 -49.96
C ALA A 117 -1.78 3.08 -50.00
N GLY A 118 -2.35 2.63 -48.87
CA GLY A 118 -3.09 1.38 -48.79
C GLY A 118 -3.92 1.30 -47.50
N ASN A 119 -4.86 0.37 -47.47
CA ASN A 119 -5.70 0.15 -46.29
C ASN A 119 -4.89 -0.44 -45.14
N GLY A 120 -5.25 -0.10 -43.90
CA GLY A 120 -4.63 -0.66 -42.70
C GLY A 120 -5.28 -0.13 -41.44
N THR A 121 -4.54 -0.16 -40.34
CA THR A 121 -4.99 0.31 -39.04
C THR A 121 -3.93 1.18 -38.38
N MET A 122 -4.36 2.26 -37.76
CA MET A 122 -3.55 3.00 -36.79
C MET A 122 -3.95 2.55 -35.37
N SER A 123 -2.95 2.24 -34.54
CA SER A 123 -3.13 1.86 -33.15
C SER A 123 -2.34 2.79 -32.25
N VAL A 124 -2.99 3.33 -31.22
CA VAL A 124 -2.37 4.14 -30.18
C VAL A 124 -2.59 3.47 -28.83
N TRP A 125 -1.55 3.39 -28.01
CA TRP A 125 -1.61 2.95 -26.63
C TRP A 125 -1.40 4.14 -25.71
N VAL A 126 -2.27 4.25 -24.70
CA VAL A 126 -2.09 5.15 -23.56
C VAL A 126 -1.98 4.26 -22.32
N GLY A 127 -0.77 4.12 -21.78
CA GLY A 127 -0.47 3.11 -20.77
C GLY A 127 -0.72 1.69 -21.30
N THR A 128 -1.64 0.97 -20.65
CA THR A 128 -2.05 -0.40 -21.01
C THR A 128 -3.19 -0.44 -22.04
N THR A 129 -3.97 0.64 -22.20
CA THR A 129 -5.16 0.66 -23.06
C THR A 129 -4.79 0.94 -24.51
N ARG A 130 -5.27 0.09 -25.42
CA ARG A 130 -5.08 0.22 -26.88
C ARG A 130 -6.35 0.74 -27.56
N VAL A 131 -6.22 1.78 -28.38
CA VAL A 131 -7.29 2.33 -29.24
C VAL A 131 -6.88 2.18 -30.70
N ASN A 132 -7.82 1.74 -31.54
CA ASN A 132 -7.57 1.43 -32.95
C ASN A 132 -8.53 2.22 -33.84
N VAL A 133 -8.04 2.68 -34.98
CA VAL A 133 -8.84 3.30 -36.05
C VAL A 133 -8.44 2.70 -37.38
N ALA A 134 -9.44 2.47 -38.24
CA ALA A 134 -9.22 1.99 -39.60
C ALA A 134 -8.70 3.14 -40.48
N VAL A 135 -7.73 2.83 -41.34
CA VAL A 135 -7.17 3.76 -42.33
C VAL A 135 -7.48 3.22 -43.72
N SER A 136 -8.09 4.06 -44.55
CA SER A 136 -8.41 3.77 -45.94
C SER A 136 -7.41 4.41 -46.89
N THR A 137 -7.28 3.83 -48.08
CA THR A 137 -6.44 4.39 -49.14
C THR A 137 -6.89 5.80 -49.50
N GLY A 138 -5.96 6.74 -49.55
CA GLY A 138 -6.25 8.15 -49.84
C GLY A 138 -6.53 9.01 -48.60
N ASP A 139 -6.65 8.40 -47.40
CA ASP A 139 -6.83 9.17 -46.18
C ASP A 139 -5.61 10.07 -45.92
N THR A 140 -5.90 11.34 -45.63
CA THR A 140 -4.87 12.30 -45.26
C THR A 140 -4.47 12.10 -43.80
N ALA A 141 -3.25 12.51 -43.44
CA ALA A 141 -2.80 12.48 -42.04
C ALA A 141 -3.76 13.22 -41.09
N ALA A 142 -4.39 14.30 -41.56
CA ALA A 142 -5.36 15.06 -40.78
C ALA A 142 -6.66 14.28 -40.52
N ALA A 143 -7.20 13.60 -41.53
CA ALA A 143 -8.40 12.78 -41.38
C ALA A 143 -8.16 11.63 -40.38
N ILE A 144 -7.04 10.92 -40.53
CA ILE A 144 -6.65 9.83 -39.62
C ILE A 144 -6.49 10.34 -38.18
N ALA A 145 -5.86 11.50 -37.99
CA ALA A 145 -5.68 12.10 -36.67
C ALA A 145 -7.03 12.51 -36.03
N THR A 146 -7.97 13.08 -36.81
CA THR A 146 -9.31 13.42 -36.32
C THR A 146 -10.09 12.19 -35.88
N ASP A 147 -10.08 11.12 -36.69
CA ASP A 147 -10.79 9.87 -36.36
C ASP A 147 -10.19 9.20 -35.11
N MET A 148 -8.86 9.21 -34.98
CA MET A 148 -8.18 8.71 -33.79
C MET A 148 -8.54 9.50 -32.54
N VAL A 149 -8.60 10.83 -32.62
CA VAL A 149 -9.03 11.67 -31.49
C VAL A 149 -10.48 11.40 -31.09
N ALA A 150 -11.37 11.20 -32.06
CA ALA A 150 -12.75 10.83 -31.78
C ALA A 150 -12.87 9.46 -31.07
N ALA A 151 -12.06 8.48 -31.45
CA ALA A 151 -12.01 7.18 -30.78
C ALA A 151 -11.40 7.26 -29.36
N LEU A 152 -10.33 8.06 -29.18
CA LEU A 152 -9.68 8.26 -27.89
C LEU A 152 -10.60 8.98 -26.89
N ASN A 153 -11.28 10.04 -27.30
CA ASN A 153 -12.14 10.83 -26.41
C ASN A 153 -13.46 10.11 -26.05
N GLN A 154 -13.84 9.04 -26.77
CA GLN A 154 -14.94 8.15 -26.35
C GLN A 154 -14.55 7.26 -25.15
N GLN A 155 -13.27 7.04 -24.91
CA GLN A 155 -12.77 6.26 -23.78
C GLN A 155 -12.55 7.17 -22.56
N ALA A 156 -13.64 7.47 -21.85
CA ALA A 156 -13.60 8.37 -20.69
C ALA A 156 -12.64 7.92 -19.58
N ALA A 157 -12.34 6.62 -19.48
CA ALA A 157 -11.41 6.06 -18.49
C ALA A 157 -9.93 6.40 -18.75
N LEU A 158 -9.55 6.93 -19.93
CA LEU A 158 -8.16 7.28 -20.21
C LEU A 158 -7.68 8.47 -19.35
N PRO A 159 -6.41 8.47 -18.90
CA PRO A 159 -5.85 9.57 -18.09
C PRO A 159 -5.52 10.85 -18.87
N VAL A 160 -5.83 10.89 -20.16
CA VAL A 160 -5.48 11.98 -21.07
C VAL A 160 -6.71 12.42 -21.85
N THR A 161 -6.71 13.68 -22.28
CA THR A 161 -7.58 14.17 -23.35
C THR A 161 -6.75 14.33 -24.62
N ALA A 162 -7.35 14.06 -25.77
CA ALA A 162 -6.66 14.17 -27.07
C ALA A 162 -7.28 15.27 -27.93
N ALA A 163 -6.44 16.01 -28.64
CA ALA A 163 -6.84 17.02 -29.62
C ALA A 163 -5.98 16.91 -30.88
N ALA A 164 -6.57 17.03 -32.07
CA ALA A 164 -5.85 16.95 -33.34
C ALA A 164 -5.71 18.35 -33.96
N SER A 165 -4.54 18.64 -34.50
CA SER A 165 -4.29 19.80 -35.37
C SER A 165 -3.46 19.33 -36.57
N GLY A 166 -4.10 19.28 -37.74
CA GLY A 166 -3.50 18.62 -38.91
C GLY A 166 -3.18 17.15 -38.60
N GLY A 167 -1.98 16.70 -38.95
CA GLY A 167 -1.51 15.34 -38.66
C GLY A 167 -0.97 15.12 -37.25
N VAL A 168 -1.03 16.11 -36.35
CA VAL A 168 -0.49 15.98 -34.98
C VAL A 168 -1.62 15.81 -33.99
N ILE A 169 -1.57 14.72 -33.23
CA ILE A 169 -2.44 14.45 -32.09
C ILE A 169 -1.70 14.88 -30.83
N THR A 170 -2.21 15.86 -30.11
CA THR A 170 -1.70 16.29 -28.81
C THR A 170 -2.50 15.64 -27.70
N PHE A 171 -1.81 14.98 -26.78
CA PHE A 171 -2.34 14.40 -25.57
C PHE A 171 -2.02 15.31 -24.40
N THR A 172 -3.02 15.58 -23.56
CA THR A 172 -2.89 16.38 -22.34
C THR A 172 -3.36 15.55 -21.15
N ALA A 173 -2.53 15.43 -20.12
CA ALA A 173 -2.91 14.72 -18.89
C ALA A 173 -4.12 15.40 -18.24
N LYS A 174 -5.10 14.59 -17.79
CA LYS A 174 -6.30 15.09 -17.12
C LYS A 174 -5.98 15.68 -15.75
N ASN A 175 -5.17 14.98 -14.96
CA ASN A 175 -4.59 15.51 -13.72
C ASN A 175 -3.29 16.26 -14.04
N LYS A 176 -3.15 17.45 -13.49
CA LYS A 176 -1.93 18.25 -13.58
C LYS A 176 -0.90 17.76 -12.57
N GLY A 177 0.39 18.00 -12.84
CA GLY A 177 1.48 17.58 -11.98
C GLY A 177 2.54 16.75 -12.70
N ALA A 178 3.68 16.57 -12.04
CA ALA A 178 4.80 15.78 -12.55
C ALA A 178 4.45 14.30 -12.74
N ALA A 179 3.47 13.77 -12.00
CA ALA A 179 2.96 12.41 -12.19
C ALA A 179 2.40 12.15 -13.60
N GLY A 180 1.91 13.19 -14.29
CA GLY A 180 1.44 13.08 -15.67
C GLY A 180 2.54 12.72 -16.67
N ASN A 181 3.81 12.99 -16.35
CA ASN A 181 4.96 12.65 -17.19
C ASN A 181 5.20 11.13 -17.28
N GLU A 182 4.63 10.35 -16.35
CA GLU A 182 4.79 8.89 -16.30
C GLU A 182 3.87 8.14 -17.28
N ILE A 183 2.90 8.84 -17.90
CA ILE A 183 1.95 8.28 -18.83
C ILE A 183 2.68 7.92 -20.13
N VAL A 184 2.74 6.62 -20.43
CA VAL A 184 3.45 6.11 -21.62
C VAL A 184 2.54 6.16 -22.84
N LEU A 185 2.99 6.83 -23.90
CA LEU A 185 2.36 6.83 -25.21
C LEU A 185 3.12 5.90 -26.17
N ARG A 186 2.41 5.06 -26.91
CA ARG A 186 2.97 4.28 -28.02
C ARG A 186 2.03 4.37 -29.21
N ALA A 187 2.57 4.36 -30.43
CA ALA A 187 1.77 4.39 -31.64
C ALA A 187 2.39 3.48 -32.70
N THR A 188 1.55 2.80 -33.47
CA THR A 188 1.96 2.01 -34.65
C THR A 188 0.93 2.18 -35.76
N ALA A 189 1.35 2.07 -37.01
CA ALA A 189 0.46 2.07 -38.16
C ALA A 189 0.84 0.91 -39.09
N THR A 190 -0.16 0.21 -39.61
CA THR A 190 0.03 -0.89 -40.58
C THR A 190 -0.31 -0.47 -42.01
N ALA A 191 -0.98 0.68 -42.18
CA ALA A 191 -1.33 1.23 -43.48
C ALA A 191 -0.08 1.68 -44.24
N SER A 192 0.06 1.24 -45.50
CA SER A 192 1.17 1.67 -46.36
C SER A 192 1.14 3.18 -46.56
N GLY A 193 2.30 3.85 -46.56
CA GLY A 193 2.41 5.30 -46.73
C GLY A 193 2.12 6.12 -45.46
N VAL A 194 1.68 5.50 -44.36
CA VAL A 194 1.47 6.16 -43.07
C VAL A 194 2.63 5.86 -42.13
N SER A 195 3.29 6.89 -41.61
CA SER A 195 4.21 6.76 -40.49
C SER A 195 3.66 7.44 -39.24
N VAL A 196 3.95 6.88 -38.08
CA VAL A 196 3.57 7.46 -36.78
C VAL A 196 4.77 7.58 -35.88
N ALA A 197 4.88 8.70 -35.18
CA ALA A 197 5.93 8.95 -34.21
C ALA A 197 5.31 9.47 -32.91
N ALA A 198 5.56 8.78 -31.79
CA ALA A 198 5.10 9.19 -30.47
C ALA A 198 6.21 9.95 -29.73
N THR A 199 5.86 11.12 -29.19
CA THR A 199 6.69 11.91 -28.28
C THR A 199 6.16 11.69 -26.86
N ALA A 200 7.07 11.39 -25.92
CA ALA A 200 6.71 11.13 -24.53
C ALA A 200 6.03 12.34 -23.87
N MET A 201 5.18 12.05 -22.87
CA MET A 201 4.54 13.08 -22.05
C MET A 201 5.58 13.82 -21.20
N THR A 202 5.60 15.15 -21.25
CA THR A 202 6.52 16.01 -20.49
C THR A 202 5.86 17.34 -20.10
N GLY A 203 6.54 18.15 -19.28
CA GLY A 203 6.07 19.48 -18.88
C GLY A 203 5.03 19.47 -17.75
N GLY A 204 4.70 18.30 -17.20
CA GLY A 204 3.95 18.21 -15.96
C GLY A 204 4.82 18.69 -14.80
N GLU A 205 4.31 19.63 -14.02
CA GLU A 205 5.04 20.28 -12.92
C GLU A 205 4.15 20.39 -11.68
N ILE A 206 4.79 20.31 -10.50
CA ILE A 206 4.20 20.47 -9.17
C ILE A 206 3.10 19.43 -8.89
N ASN A 207 3.49 18.35 -8.19
CA ASN A 207 2.51 17.42 -7.63
C ASN A 207 1.79 18.04 -6.41
N PRO A 208 0.55 17.61 -6.11
CA PRO A 208 -0.15 18.00 -4.90
C PRO A 208 0.59 17.67 -3.61
N ASP A 209 0.39 18.53 -2.62
CA ASP A 209 0.76 18.29 -1.23
C ASP A 209 -0.16 17.21 -0.61
N ILE A 210 0.43 16.20 0.03
CA ILE A 210 -0.31 15.11 0.66
C ILE A 210 -0.63 15.39 2.13
N ALA A 211 -0.03 16.40 2.75
CA ALA A 211 -0.18 16.72 4.17
C ALA A 211 -1.62 16.99 4.58
N PRO A 212 -2.41 17.78 3.82
CA PRO A 212 -3.79 18.03 4.16
C PRO A 212 -4.63 16.76 4.15
N ALA A 213 -4.35 15.82 3.24
CA ALA A 213 -5.06 14.54 3.17
C ALA A 213 -4.68 13.64 4.35
N LEU A 214 -3.39 13.53 4.65
CA LEU A 214 -2.87 12.77 5.79
C LEU A 214 -3.42 13.30 7.13
N ALA A 215 -3.61 14.60 7.27
CA ALA A 215 -4.18 15.21 8.47
C ALA A 215 -5.64 14.77 8.72
N GLN A 216 -6.44 14.59 7.67
CA GLN A 216 -7.85 14.18 7.81
C GLN A 216 -8.00 12.73 8.29
N VAL A 217 -7.05 11.87 7.91
CA VAL A 217 -7.11 10.42 8.16
C VAL A 217 -6.26 9.98 9.34
N PHE A 218 -5.60 10.91 10.04
CA PHE A 218 -4.69 10.60 11.15
C PHE A 218 -5.33 9.75 12.26
N SER A 219 -6.64 9.94 12.48
CA SER A 219 -7.43 9.23 13.49
C SER A 219 -8.28 8.09 12.91
N ALA A 220 -8.25 7.86 11.59
CA ALA A 220 -9.14 6.93 10.90
C ALA A 220 -8.73 5.45 11.07
N GLY A 221 -7.49 5.17 11.49
CA GLY A 221 -7.07 3.82 11.89
C GLY A 221 -6.76 2.85 10.75
N HIS A 222 -6.36 3.35 9.59
CA HIS A 222 -5.96 2.52 8.44
C HIS A 222 -4.71 1.69 8.72
N ASN A 223 -4.59 0.53 8.07
CA ASN A 223 -3.42 -0.35 8.20
C ASN A 223 -2.38 -0.09 7.11
N ILE A 224 -2.83 0.32 5.91
CA ILE A 224 -1.97 0.53 4.75
C ILE A 224 -2.37 1.86 4.09
N ILE A 225 -1.39 2.74 3.87
CA ILE A 225 -1.56 3.99 3.12
C ILE A 225 -0.78 3.90 1.82
N VAL A 226 -1.47 4.08 0.69
CA VAL A 226 -0.87 4.09 -0.64
C VAL A 226 -0.48 5.51 -1.03
N CYS A 227 0.81 5.72 -1.28
CA CYS A 227 1.36 6.97 -1.75
C CYS A 227 1.66 6.90 -3.26
N PRO A 228 0.99 7.72 -4.09
CA PRO A 228 1.10 7.65 -5.54
C PRO A 228 2.36 8.31 -6.09
N TYR A 229 3.09 9.07 -5.26
CA TYR A 229 4.30 9.79 -5.67
C TYR A 229 5.53 9.19 -4.99
N ALA A 230 6.53 8.84 -5.80
CA ALA A 230 7.81 8.33 -5.34
C ALA A 230 8.88 9.41 -5.40
N THR A 231 8.71 10.47 -4.60
CA THR A 231 9.70 11.53 -4.44
C THR A 231 10.15 11.62 -2.98
N GLN A 232 11.37 12.11 -2.75
CA GLN A 232 11.95 12.13 -1.41
C GLN A 232 11.12 12.97 -0.42
N ASP A 233 10.67 14.15 -0.85
CA ASP A 233 9.91 15.07 0.01
C ASP A 233 8.59 14.43 0.46
N VAL A 234 7.82 13.87 -0.50
CA VAL A 234 6.53 13.24 -0.23
C VAL A 234 6.68 12.00 0.66
N LEU A 235 7.67 11.15 0.40
CA LEU A 235 7.89 9.95 1.22
C LEU A 235 8.43 10.29 2.61
N THR A 236 9.15 11.40 2.78
CA THR A 236 9.57 11.91 4.10
C THR A 236 8.37 12.38 4.92
N GLU A 237 7.42 13.02 4.25
CA GLU A 237 6.18 13.46 4.86
C GLU A 237 5.30 12.28 5.28
N LEU A 238 5.14 11.30 4.38
CA LEU A 238 4.48 10.03 4.67
C LEU A 238 5.14 9.33 5.87
N ARG A 239 6.48 9.23 5.90
CA ARG A 239 7.23 8.65 7.03
C ARG A 239 6.85 9.32 8.34
N SER A 240 6.84 10.65 8.37
CA SER A 240 6.49 11.43 9.56
C SER A 240 5.06 11.15 10.04
N HIS A 241 4.11 11.02 9.11
CA HIS A 241 2.75 10.62 9.44
C HIS A 241 2.67 9.19 10.03
N LEU A 242 3.31 8.23 9.37
CA LEU A 242 3.31 6.82 9.79
C LEU A 242 3.92 6.64 11.18
N ASP A 243 5.03 7.32 11.47
CA ASP A 243 5.72 7.28 12.76
C ASP A 243 4.85 7.88 13.88
N ASN A 244 4.16 8.99 13.59
CA ASN A 244 3.26 9.64 14.55
C ASN A 244 2.01 8.80 14.83
N ALA A 245 1.33 8.30 13.77
CA ALA A 245 0.13 7.48 13.91
C ALA A 245 0.43 6.14 14.60
N SER A 246 1.57 5.53 14.27
CA SER A 246 2.04 4.27 14.86
C SER A 246 2.79 4.45 16.18
N GLY A 247 2.91 5.69 16.65
CA GLY A 247 3.65 6.04 17.85
C GLY A 247 3.11 5.36 19.11
N PRO A 248 3.88 5.37 20.21
CA PRO A 248 3.50 4.67 21.44
C PRO A 248 2.24 5.21 22.12
N LEU A 249 1.86 6.46 21.82
CA LEU A 249 0.66 7.11 22.35
C LEU A 249 -0.57 6.89 21.47
N GLU A 250 -0.41 7.02 20.15
CA GLU A 250 -1.51 6.91 19.19
C GLU A 250 -1.85 5.45 18.85
N GLN A 251 -0.83 4.59 18.78
CA GLN A 251 -0.94 3.13 18.70
C GLN A 251 -1.83 2.64 17.54
N ARG A 252 -1.82 3.34 16.41
CA ARG A 252 -2.47 2.95 15.15
C ARG A 252 -1.39 2.49 14.18
N GLY A 253 -1.04 1.21 14.28
CA GLY A 253 0.00 0.60 13.43
C GLY A 253 -0.38 0.67 11.96
N VAL A 254 0.42 1.41 11.19
CA VAL A 254 0.20 1.66 9.77
C VAL A 254 1.52 1.56 8.99
N ILE A 255 1.43 1.05 7.77
CA ILE A 255 2.53 1.03 6.79
C ILE A 255 2.21 1.87 5.56
N GLY A 256 3.24 2.40 4.92
CA GLY A 256 3.15 3.11 3.65
C GLY A 256 3.60 2.23 2.49
N VAL A 257 2.89 2.32 1.37
CA VAL A 257 3.24 1.61 0.13
C VAL A 257 3.39 2.62 -1.00
N THR A 258 4.48 2.51 -1.75
CA THR A 258 4.70 3.26 -3.00
C THR A 258 5.24 2.35 -4.10
N GLY A 259 5.26 2.86 -5.33
CA GLY A 259 5.80 2.17 -6.50
C GLY A 259 7.07 2.82 -7.01
N TRP A 260 7.81 2.10 -7.85
CA TRP A 260 8.96 2.61 -8.58
C TRP A 260 9.03 1.93 -9.94
N LYS A 261 9.16 2.69 -11.02
CA LYS A 261 9.24 2.15 -12.39
C LYS A 261 10.51 2.51 -13.14
N ASN A 262 11.36 3.35 -12.57
CA ASN A 262 12.58 3.82 -13.22
C ASN A 262 13.76 2.85 -12.95
N SER A 263 14.98 3.31 -13.22
CA SER A 263 16.19 2.51 -13.05
C SER A 263 16.42 2.08 -11.59
N LEU A 264 17.14 0.97 -11.42
CA LEU A 264 17.64 0.52 -10.12
C LEU A 264 18.42 1.62 -9.41
N SER A 265 19.33 2.28 -10.12
CA SER A 265 20.24 3.29 -9.55
C SER A 265 19.52 4.47 -8.90
N THR A 266 18.42 4.92 -9.50
CA THR A 266 17.64 6.04 -8.97
C THR A 266 16.67 5.56 -7.88
N GLY A 267 16.17 4.33 -7.98
CA GLY A 267 15.32 3.70 -6.97
C GLY A 267 16.04 3.48 -5.65
N ILE A 268 17.24 2.89 -5.67
CA ILE A 268 18.02 2.64 -4.45
C ILE A 268 18.49 3.93 -3.77
N THR A 269 18.73 4.99 -4.54
CA THR A 269 19.04 6.32 -3.99
C THR A 269 17.84 6.89 -3.22
N LEU A 270 16.63 6.74 -3.77
CA LEU A 270 15.41 7.18 -3.11
C LEU A 270 15.15 6.37 -1.84
N THR A 271 15.14 5.05 -1.90
CA THR A 271 14.85 4.21 -0.72
C THR A 271 15.87 4.40 0.39
N SER A 272 17.16 4.55 0.04
CA SER A 272 18.22 4.86 1.00
C SER A 272 18.06 6.23 1.67
N SER A 273 17.51 7.24 0.97
CA SER A 273 17.28 8.57 1.56
C SER A 273 16.07 8.58 2.50
N ILE A 274 15.09 7.70 2.28
CA ILE A 274 13.92 7.53 3.13
C ILE A 274 14.24 6.70 4.38
N ASN A 275 14.91 5.55 4.22
CA ASN A 275 15.36 4.66 5.30
C ASN A 275 14.32 4.48 6.43
N ALA A 276 13.10 4.10 6.07
CA ALA A 276 11.95 4.00 6.97
C ALA A 276 11.48 2.55 7.13
N GLY A 277 11.34 2.10 8.38
CA GLY A 277 10.92 0.72 8.72
C GLY A 277 9.44 0.44 8.48
N ARG A 278 8.67 1.45 8.07
CA ARG A 278 7.22 1.37 7.82
C ARG A 278 6.83 1.67 6.37
N ILE A 279 7.78 1.96 5.48
CA ILE A 279 7.50 2.23 4.06
C ILE A 279 8.09 1.10 3.22
N THR A 280 7.32 0.54 2.30
CA THR A 280 7.79 -0.39 1.28
C THR A 280 7.62 0.22 -0.12
N ALA A 281 8.62 0.03 -0.99
CA ALA A 281 8.65 0.57 -2.35
C ALA A 281 8.78 -0.58 -3.36
N GLY A 282 7.71 -0.86 -4.10
CA GLY A 282 7.67 -1.93 -5.10
C GLY A 282 8.29 -1.50 -6.43
N TRP A 283 9.21 -2.28 -6.98
CA TRP A 283 9.98 -1.94 -8.19
C TRP A 283 9.59 -2.78 -9.40
N HIS A 284 8.98 -2.13 -10.39
CA HIS A 284 8.57 -2.70 -11.67
C HIS A 284 9.13 -1.89 -12.84
N ARG A 285 10.38 -2.20 -13.21
CA ARG A 285 11.18 -1.40 -14.16
C ARG A 285 10.54 -1.32 -15.55
N ASP A 286 10.51 -0.10 -16.11
CA ASP A 286 10.01 0.24 -17.45
C ASP A 286 8.56 -0.20 -17.72
N SER A 287 7.78 -0.37 -16.65
CA SER A 287 6.33 -0.60 -16.69
C SER A 287 5.61 0.49 -17.47
N VAL A 288 4.56 0.14 -18.20
CA VAL A 288 3.65 1.14 -18.78
C VAL A 288 2.64 1.68 -17.78
N CYS A 289 2.40 0.96 -16.68
CA CYS A 289 1.63 1.46 -15.54
C CYS A 289 2.37 2.61 -14.85
N THR A 290 1.62 3.55 -14.27
CA THR A 290 2.20 4.65 -13.48
C THR A 290 2.65 4.15 -12.11
N VAL A 291 3.50 4.93 -11.43
CA VAL A 291 3.90 4.66 -10.04
C VAL A 291 2.69 4.48 -9.14
N ALA A 292 1.66 5.31 -9.33
CA ALA A 292 0.39 5.22 -8.60
C ALA A 292 -0.32 3.87 -8.79
N GLN A 293 -0.39 3.36 -10.02
CA GLN A 293 -1.01 2.06 -10.31
C GLN A 293 -0.19 0.89 -9.73
N ILE A 294 1.14 0.97 -9.80
CA ILE A 294 2.06 -0.01 -9.20
C ILE A 294 1.86 -0.04 -7.68
N ALA A 295 1.85 1.13 -7.03
CA ALA A 295 1.63 1.25 -5.60
C ALA A 295 0.29 0.67 -5.16
N ALA A 296 -0.79 0.96 -5.91
CA ALA A 296 -2.13 0.48 -5.61
C ALA A 296 -2.27 -1.05 -5.76
N GLY A 297 -1.72 -1.61 -6.84
CA GLY A 297 -1.72 -3.06 -7.08
C GLY A 297 -0.88 -3.80 -6.03
N TYR A 298 0.27 -3.25 -5.64
CA TYR A 298 1.12 -3.80 -4.59
C TYR A 298 0.43 -3.77 -3.22
N ALA A 299 -0.14 -2.62 -2.84
CA ALA A 299 -0.86 -2.48 -1.58
C ALA A 299 -2.06 -3.43 -1.46
N ALA A 300 -2.77 -3.68 -2.57
CA ALA A 300 -3.87 -4.63 -2.61
C ALA A 300 -3.41 -6.06 -2.27
N MET A 301 -2.24 -6.49 -2.76
CA MET A 301 -1.66 -7.80 -2.44
C MET A 301 -1.07 -7.86 -1.02
N VAL A 302 -0.54 -6.75 -0.50
CA VAL A 302 -0.12 -6.70 0.92
C VAL A 302 -1.34 -6.82 1.84
N ALA A 303 -2.48 -6.21 1.47
CA ALA A 303 -3.71 -6.23 2.23
C ALA A 303 -4.46 -7.57 2.15
N SER A 304 -4.29 -8.34 1.07
CA SER A 304 -4.97 -9.63 0.91
C SER A 304 -4.44 -10.70 1.87
N GLU A 305 -3.25 -10.50 2.43
CA GLU A 305 -2.68 -11.37 3.46
C GLU A 305 -2.95 -10.81 4.86
N GLU A 306 -3.93 -11.42 5.53
CA GLU A 306 -4.32 -11.04 6.90
C GLU A 306 -3.39 -11.61 7.96
N ASP A 307 -2.61 -12.65 7.65
CA ASP A 307 -1.55 -13.11 8.55
C ASP A 307 -0.36 -12.13 8.48
N PRO A 308 -0.03 -11.43 9.58
CA PRO A 308 1.03 -10.43 9.55
C PRO A 308 2.44 -11.02 9.40
N ALA A 309 2.65 -12.30 9.76
CA ALA A 309 3.95 -12.98 9.72
C ALA A 309 4.19 -13.71 8.39
N ARG A 310 3.12 -14.00 7.63
CA ARG A 310 3.21 -14.75 6.38
C ARG A 310 3.96 -13.98 5.28
N PRO A 311 4.97 -14.59 4.63
CA PRO A 311 5.70 -13.97 3.53
C PRO A 311 4.80 -13.63 2.35
N LEU A 312 5.04 -12.46 1.76
CA LEU A 312 4.30 -11.96 0.59
C LEU A 312 4.92 -12.38 -0.75
N ASN A 313 5.90 -13.28 -0.71
CA ASN A 313 6.62 -13.77 -1.89
C ASN A 313 5.63 -14.45 -2.86
N THR A 314 5.85 -14.30 -4.16
CA THR A 314 5.05 -14.91 -5.26
C THR A 314 3.59 -14.46 -5.37
N LEU A 315 3.13 -13.54 -4.52
CA LEU A 315 1.80 -12.97 -4.67
C LEU A 315 1.71 -12.19 -5.99
N ALA A 316 0.71 -12.55 -6.78
CA ALA A 316 0.58 -12.13 -8.16
C ALA A 316 -0.26 -10.85 -8.28
N MET A 317 0.23 -9.87 -9.02
CA MET A 317 -0.41 -8.58 -9.28
C MET A 317 -0.93 -8.55 -10.72
N SER A 318 -2.15 -9.04 -10.91
CA SER A 318 -2.81 -9.20 -12.23
C SER A 318 -3.04 -7.89 -12.99
N ALA A 319 -3.05 -6.75 -12.30
CA ALA A 319 -3.28 -5.43 -12.91
C ALA A 319 -2.06 -4.84 -13.62
N LEU A 320 -0.86 -5.35 -13.33
CA LEU A 320 0.39 -4.77 -13.83
C LEU A 320 0.77 -5.34 -15.19
N ASP A 321 1.42 -4.53 -16.02
CA ASP A 321 1.82 -4.92 -17.35
C ASP A 321 3.04 -5.84 -17.36
N VAL A 322 3.10 -6.70 -18.38
CA VAL A 322 4.25 -7.56 -18.65
C VAL A 322 5.31 -6.76 -19.38
N THR A 323 6.39 -6.44 -18.67
CA THR A 323 7.50 -5.68 -19.23
C THR A 323 8.34 -6.52 -20.19
N ALA A 324 9.00 -5.83 -21.13
CA ALA A 324 9.90 -6.46 -22.09
C ALA A 324 11.05 -7.20 -21.38
N LEU A 325 11.55 -8.28 -21.99
CA LEU A 325 12.59 -9.12 -21.40
C LEU A 325 13.83 -8.33 -20.94
N ALA A 326 14.24 -7.30 -21.69
CA ALA A 326 15.39 -6.46 -21.38
C ALA A 326 15.22 -5.59 -20.12
N SER A 327 13.97 -5.36 -19.69
CA SER A 327 13.64 -4.57 -18.50
C SER A 327 13.41 -5.44 -17.26
N ARG A 328 13.38 -6.78 -17.41
CA ARG A 328 13.17 -7.70 -16.30
C ARG A 328 14.43 -7.76 -15.42
N PRO A 329 14.34 -7.44 -14.11
CA PRO A 329 15.51 -7.42 -13.24
C PRO A 329 16.20 -8.78 -13.18
N MET A 330 17.51 -8.80 -13.44
CA MET A 330 18.33 -10.00 -13.24
C MET A 330 18.51 -10.28 -11.74
N ARG A 331 18.86 -11.52 -11.37
CA ARG A 331 19.13 -11.88 -9.97
C ARG A 331 20.09 -10.91 -9.27
N THR A 332 21.17 -10.51 -9.93
CA THR A 332 22.13 -9.56 -9.35
C THR A 332 21.55 -8.16 -9.15
N GLU A 333 20.61 -7.73 -9.98
CA GLU A 333 19.87 -6.47 -9.79
C GLU A 333 18.84 -6.59 -8.68
N GLN A 334 18.15 -7.73 -8.57
CA GLN A 334 17.20 -7.99 -7.48
C GLN A 334 17.89 -8.02 -6.12
N GLU A 335 19.02 -8.72 -5.99
CA GLU A 335 19.83 -8.74 -4.75
C GLU A 335 20.31 -7.33 -4.38
N LYS A 336 20.74 -6.52 -5.37
CA LYS A 336 21.12 -5.12 -5.14
C LYS A 336 19.94 -4.25 -4.70
N ALA A 337 18.75 -4.45 -5.28
CA ALA A 337 17.54 -3.74 -4.86
C ALA A 337 17.20 -4.08 -3.40
N LEU A 338 17.23 -5.37 -3.06
CA LEU A 338 16.93 -5.87 -1.72
C LEU A 338 17.91 -5.34 -0.66
N TYR A 339 19.21 -5.30 -0.97
CA TYR A 339 20.21 -4.75 -0.05
C TYR A 339 20.03 -3.25 0.23
N ASN A 340 19.29 -2.53 -0.64
CA ASN A 340 19.09 -1.09 -0.54
C ASN A 340 17.61 -0.70 -0.35
N GLY A 341 16.77 -1.58 0.22
CA GLY A 341 15.42 -1.21 0.66
C GLY A 341 14.40 -1.03 -0.47
N LEU A 342 14.66 -1.59 -1.66
CA LEU A 342 13.77 -1.54 -2.82
C LEU A 342 13.25 -2.96 -3.10
N ALA A 343 11.93 -3.18 -3.06
CA ALA A 343 11.31 -4.50 -3.22
C ALA A 343 11.12 -4.83 -4.72
N PRO A 344 11.91 -5.73 -5.33
CA PRO A 344 11.80 -6.02 -6.75
C PRO A 344 10.57 -6.88 -7.06
N PHE A 345 9.98 -6.63 -8.23
CA PHE A 345 9.00 -7.52 -8.83
C PHE A 345 9.63 -8.32 -9.97
N GLU A 346 9.08 -9.49 -10.24
CA GLU A 346 9.48 -10.34 -11.35
C GLU A 346 8.26 -10.82 -12.13
N ILE A 347 8.49 -11.35 -13.34
CA ILE A 347 7.43 -11.94 -14.16
C ILE A 347 7.52 -13.44 -14.00
N GLY A 348 6.54 -14.01 -13.30
CA GLY A 348 6.41 -15.42 -13.02
C GLY A 348 5.76 -16.22 -14.15
N PRO A 349 5.52 -17.53 -13.94
CA PRO A 349 4.79 -18.37 -14.88
C PRO A 349 3.41 -17.79 -15.23
N GLY A 350 3.01 -17.94 -16.49
CA GLY A 350 1.74 -17.38 -16.98
C GLY A 350 1.79 -15.86 -17.20
N ASP A 351 2.99 -15.29 -17.36
CA ASP A 351 3.20 -13.86 -17.64
C ASP A 351 2.51 -12.94 -16.62
N THR A 352 2.56 -13.32 -15.34
CA THR A 352 1.99 -12.50 -14.26
C THR A 352 3.10 -11.89 -13.42
N VAL A 353 2.97 -10.60 -13.09
CA VAL A 353 3.91 -9.89 -12.22
C VAL A 353 3.73 -10.37 -10.79
N GLN A 354 4.81 -10.70 -10.09
CA GLN A 354 4.78 -11.20 -8.72
C GLN A 354 5.85 -10.54 -7.84
N ILE A 355 5.59 -10.50 -6.53
CA ILE A 355 6.52 -9.97 -5.54
C ILE A 355 7.67 -10.97 -5.32
N VAL A 356 8.93 -10.51 -5.39
CA VAL A 356 10.09 -11.35 -5.03
C VAL A 356 10.21 -11.45 -3.51
N ARG A 357 10.31 -10.31 -2.83
CA ARG A 357 10.28 -10.17 -1.36
C ARG A 357 9.83 -8.76 -0.99
N ALA A 358 8.86 -8.66 -0.08
CA ALA A 358 8.34 -7.40 0.39
C ALA A 358 9.17 -6.85 1.57
N ILE A 359 10.10 -5.95 1.27
CA ILE A 359 10.95 -5.31 2.27
C ILE A 359 10.57 -3.85 2.51
N SER A 360 10.91 -3.34 3.69
CA SER A 360 10.85 -1.91 3.98
C SER A 360 12.05 -1.17 3.35
N THR A 361 11.99 0.15 3.34
CA THR A 361 13.11 1.00 2.93
C THR A 361 14.23 1.07 3.97
N TYR A 362 14.05 0.48 5.16
CA TYR A 362 15.03 0.51 6.25
C TYR A 362 16.18 -0.46 6.02
N THR A 363 17.38 0.09 5.88
CA THR A 363 18.62 -0.70 5.73
C THR A 363 19.71 -0.28 6.70
N LYS A 364 19.55 0.87 7.39
CA LYS A 364 20.57 1.42 8.29
C LYS A 364 19.95 1.93 9.59
N SER A 365 20.64 1.66 10.69
CA SER A 365 20.37 2.25 11.99
C SER A 365 20.59 3.77 12.00
N ALA A 366 20.14 4.44 13.07
CA ALA A 366 20.39 5.87 13.29
C ALA A 366 21.90 6.23 13.38
N ALA A 367 22.74 5.24 13.72
CA ALA A 367 24.21 5.40 13.72
C ALA A 367 24.84 5.22 12.32
N GLY A 368 24.03 4.96 11.28
CA GLY A 368 24.49 4.74 9.91
C GLY A 368 25.08 3.35 9.67
N ILE A 369 24.90 2.42 10.61
CA ILE A 369 25.35 1.02 10.53
C ILE A 369 24.25 0.19 9.87
N ASP A 370 24.62 -0.73 8.97
CA ASP A 370 23.70 -1.66 8.33
C ASP A 370 22.89 -2.42 9.39
N ASP A 371 21.56 -2.37 9.27
CA ASP A 371 20.61 -2.91 10.24
C ASP A 371 19.44 -3.56 9.50
N VAL A 372 19.17 -4.82 9.83
CA VAL A 372 18.13 -5.65 9.20
C VAL A 372 16.90 -5.86 10.09
N ALA A 373 16.85 -5.22 11.27
CA ALA A 373 15.79 -5.44 12.26
C ALA A 373 14.37 -5.19 11.71
N LEU A 374 14.23 -4.24 10.78
CA LEU A 374 12.96 -3.92 10.11
C LEU A 374 13.03 -4.15 8.60
N LEU A 375 13.91 -5.04 8.13
CA LEU A 375 14.07 -5.31 6.70
C LEU A 375 12.76 -5.84 6.09
N ASP A 376 12.17 -6.89 6.67
CA ASP A 376 10.90 -7.43 6.18
C ASP A 376 9.72 -6.60 6.67
N ILE A 377 8.78 -6.29 5.76
CA ILE A 377 7.58 -5.54 6.14
C ILE A 377 6.67 -6.35 7.08
N THR A 378 6.76 -7.68 7.04
CA THR A 378 6.02 -8.59 7.94
C THR A 378 6.45 -8.42 9.40
N THR A 379 7.71 -8.05 9.67
CA THR A 379 8.20 -7.83 11.03
C THR A 379 7.43 -6.72 11.73
N ILE A 380 7.31 -5.54 11.10
CA ILE A 380 6.60 -4.42 11.73
C ILE A 380 5.09 -4.65 11.80
N ARG A 381 4.50 -5.33 10.79
CA ARG A 381 3.09 -5.74 10.80
C ARG A 381 2.80 -6.68 11.96
N THR A 382 3.70 -7.62 12.24
CA THR A 382 3.59 -8.57 13.35
C THR A 382 3.66 -7.85 14.69
N LEU A 383 4.62 -6.93 14.86
CA LEU A 383 4.74 -6.14 16.09
C LEU A 383 3.50 -5.27 16.34
N ASP A 384 2.92 -4.68 15.29
CA ASP A 384 1.69 -3.90 15.41
C ASP A 384 0.49 -4.78 15.79
N TYR A 385 0.40 -6.00 15.26
CA TYR A 385 -0.66 -6.96 15.62
C TYR A 385 -0.51 -7.46 17.06
N VAL A 386 0.71 -7.81 17.51
CA VAL A 386 1.00 -8.18 18.89
C VAL A 386 0.60 -7.05 19.85
N ARG A 387 0.92 -5.81 19.50
CA ARG A 387 0.53 -4.61 20.26
C ARG A 387 -0.99 -4.49 20.35
N LYS A 388 -1.71 -4.64 19.23
CA LYS A 388 -3.18 -4.61 19.18
C LYS A 388 -3.77 -5.68 20.10
N ALA A 389 -3.33 -6.93 19.98
CA ALA A 389 -3.81 -8.06 20.77
C ALA A 389 -3.59 -7.87 22.27
N CYS A 390 -2.39 -7.46 22.68
CA CYS A 390 -2.08 -7.19 24.08
C CYS A 390 -2.94 -6.04 24.64
N ARG A 391 -3.05 -4.93 23.90
CA ARG A 391 -3.83 -3.77 24.33
C ARG A 391 -5.30 -4.13 24.54
N GLU A 392 -5.94 -4.76 23.55
CA GLU A 392 -7.35 -5.11 23.64
C GLU A 392 -7.63 -6.10 24.78
N ARG A 393 -6.73 -7.08 25.01
CA ARG A 393 -6.85 -7.99 26.16
C ARG A 393 -6.83 -7.21 27.48
N ILE A 394 -5.88 -6.31 27.66
CA ILE A 394 -5.75 -5.55 28.91
C ILE A 394 -6.94 -4.60 29.11
N THR A 395 -7.39 -3.90 28.05
CA THR A 395 -8.55 -3.01 28.11
C THR A 395 -9.84 -3.75 28.50
N LEU A 396 -10.06 -4.94 27.95
CA LEU A 396 -11.26 -5.75 28.27
C LEU A 396 -11.22 -6.36 29.68
N ARG A 397 -10.04 -6.82 30.12
CA ARG A 397 -9.89 -7.54 31.40
C ARG A 397 -9.76 -6.60 32.59
N PHE A 398 -9.07 -5.47 32.45
CA PHE A 398 -8.71 -4.57 33.54
C PHE A 398 -9.19 -3.11 33.35
N PRO A 399 -10.45 -2.83 32.98
CA PRO A 399 -10.88 -1.46 32.63
C PRO A 399 -10.91 -0.49 33.82
N ARG A 400 -11.28 -0.96 35.02
CA ARG A 400 -11.41 -0.15 36.25
C ARG A 400 -10.88 -0.90 37.47
N ASP A 401 -9.92 -1.78 37.24
CA ASP A 401 -9.40 -2.64 38.29
C ASP A 401 -8.48 -1.87 39.23
N LYS A 402 -8.56 -2.19 40.52
CA LYS A 402 -7.68 -1.61 41.53
C LYS A 402 -6.27 -2.15 41.33
N LEU A 403 -5.26 -1.28 41.38
CA LEU A 403 -3.86 -1.69 41.44
C LEU A 403 -3.54 -2.23 42.84
N SER A 404 -3.88 -3.48 43.07
CA SER A 404 -3.57 -4.27 44.28
C SER A 404 -2.25 -5.03 44.12
N SER A 405 -1.72 -5.64 45.18
CA SER A 405 -0.51 -6.48 45.10
C SER A 405 -0.70 -7.69 44.17
N ARG A 406 -1.95 -8.07 43.88
CA ARG A 406 -2.30 -9.21 43.02
C ARG A 406 -2.46 -8.84 41.55
N THR A 407 -2.60 -7.56 41.25
CA THR A 407 -2.86 -7.07 39.89
C THR A 407 -1.69 -7.35 38.94
N PRO A 408 -0.41 -7.14 39.30
CA PRO A 408 0.72 -7.44 38.42
C PRO A 408 0.74 -8.90 37.94
N ALA A 409 0.57 -9.87 38.85
CA ALA A 409 0.55 -11.29 38.52
C ALA A 409 -0.62 -11.66 37.59
N LYS A 410 -1.80 -11.05 37.78
CA LYS A 410 -2.95 -11.24 36.88
C LYS A 410 -2.70 -10.68 35.49
N VAL A 411 -2.16 -9.46 35.39
CA VAL A 411 -1.82 -8.83 34.11
C VAL A 411 -0.77 -9.66 33.37
N ARG A 412 0.28 -10.11 34.07
CA ARG A 412 1.29 -11.00 33.49
C ARG A 412 0.67 -12.29 32.94
N SER A 413 -0.26 -12.90 33.68
CA SER A 413 -0.95 -14.11 33.23
C SER A 413 -1.79 -13.89 31.97
N GLU A 414 -2.50 -12.77 31.85
CA GLU A 414 -3.31 -12.47 30.66
C GLU A 414 -2.44 -12.10 29.45
N LEU A 415 -1.31 -11.40 29.65
CA LEU A 415 -0.34 -11.13 28.58
C LEU A 415 0.29 -12.42 28.08
N LEU A 416 0.69 -13.31 28.99
CA LEU A 416 1.26 -14.59 28.62
C LEU A 416 0.26 -15.48 27.85
N ASP A 417 -1.02 -15.48 28.24
CA ASP A 417 -2.09 -16.15 27.49
C ASP A 417 -2.26 -15.57 26.06
N VAL A 418 -2.08 -14.26 25.87
CA VAL A 418 -2.07 -13.66 24.52
C VAL A 418 -0.87 -14.14 23.73
N LEU A 419 0.34 -14.15 24.33
CA LEU A 419 1.56 -14.59 23.65
C LEU A 419 1.47 -16.06 23.22
N TYR A 420 1.02 -16.96 24.09
CA TYR A 420 0.84 -18.37 23.70
C TYR A 420 -0.17 -18.55 22.55
N LYS A 421 -1.24 -17.75 22.50
CA LYS A 421 -2.18 -17.80 21.37
C LYS A 421 -1.58 -17.28 20.07
N LEU A 422 -0.68 -16.30 20.14
CA LEU A 422 0.06 -15.82 18.99
C LEU A 422 1.07 -16.87 18.50
N GLU A 423 1.65 -17.64 19.42
CA GLU A 423 2.53 -18.79 19.11
C GLU A 423 1.77 -19.96 18.50
N GLU A 424 0.56 -20.27 18.99
CA GLU A 424 -0.33 -21.27 18.39
C GLU A 424 -0.70 -20.95 16.93
N LEU A 425 -0.70 -19.66 16.55
CA LEU A 425 -0.94 -19.21 15.19
C LEU A 425 0.35 -18.99 14.37
N GLU A 426 1.52 -19.37 14.90
CA GLU A 426 2.82 -19.18 14.25
C GLU A 426 3.13 -17.72 13.90
N ILE A 427 2.60 -16.75 14.66
CA ILE A 427 2.89 -15.31 14.50
C ILE A 427 4.16 -14.92 15.27
N ILE A 428 4.32 -15.52 16.45
CA ILE A 428 5.52 -15.37 17.30
C ILE A 428 5.99 -16.77 17.71
N GLU A 429 7.22 -16.90 18.18
CA GLU A 429 7.78 -18.18 18.64
C GLU A 429 8.49 -18.06 19.99
N ASN A 430 8.91 -19.20 20.53
CA ASN A 430 9.77 -19.29 21.71
C ASN A 430 9.21 -18.56 22.95
N VAL A 431 7.89 -18.53 23.15
CA VAL A 431 7.26 -17.83 24.28
C VAL A 431 7.74 -18.38 25.61
N ASP A 432 7.89 -19.71 25.70
CA ASP A 432 8.36 -20.37 26.92
C ASP A 432 9.82 -20.05 27.26
N ALA A 433 10.68 -19.90 26.26
CA ALA A 433 12.08 -19.53 26.44
C ALA A 433 12.21 -18.06 26.87
N ASN A 434 11.32 -17.20 26.38
CA ASN A 434 11.35 -15.76 26.62
C ASN A 434 10.49 -15.31 27.81
N LYS A 435 9.70 -16.18 28.45
CA LYS A 435 8.74 -15.79 29.50
C LYS A 435 9.35 -15.09 30.70
N ASP A 436 10.62 -15.37 31.03
CA ASP A 436 11.29 -14.72 32.15
C ASP A 436 11.62 -13.24 31.85
N ALA A 437 11.72 -12.88 30.57
CA ALA A 437 11.82 -11.49 30.12
C ALA A 437 10.45 -10.77 30.08
N LEU A 438 9.32 -11.48 30.24
CA LEU A 438 8.00 -10.86 30.42
C LEU A 438 7.87 -10.34 31.85
N ILE A 439 8.17 -9.05 32.00
CA ILE A 439 8.17 -8.34 33.28
C ILE A 439 6.88 -7.55 33.41
N VAL A 440 6.22 -7.62 34.56
CA VAL A 440 5.07 -6.76 34.92
C VAL A 440 5.22 -6.32 36.37
N GLU A 441 5.46 -5.03 36.58
CA GLU A 441 5.78 -4.49 37.90
C GLU A 441 5.18 -3.10 38.15
N ARG A 442 5.12 -2.70 39.41
CA ARG A 442 4.68 -1.35 39.78
C ARG A 442 5.78 -0.36 39.49
N ASP A 443 5.39 0.83 39.08
CA ASP A 443 6.32 1.94 38.97
C ASP A 443 6.83 2.34 40.36
N SER A 444 8.12 2.71 40.43
CA SER A 444 8.78 3.08 41.69
C SER A 444 8.47 4.52 42.12
N GLN A 445 8.01 5.37 41.20
CA GLN A 445 7.71 6.77 41.44
C GLN A 445 6.21 7.06 41.39
N ASP A 446 5.48 6.42 40.48
CA ASP A 446 4.03 6.54 40.37
C ASP A 446 3.30 5.33 40.98
N MET A 447 2.76 5.52 42.19
CA MET A 447 2.02 4.49 42.92
C MET A 447 0.79 3.94 42.17
N ASN A 448 0.29 4.66 41.15
CA ASN A 448 -0.89 4.28 40.38
C ASN A 448 -0.54 3.64 39.01
N ARG A 449 0.75 3.43 38.71
CA ARG A 449 1.22 2.93 37.42
C ARG A 449 1.74 1.50 37.48
N LEU A 450 1.43 0.75 36.43
CA LEU A 450 1.94 -0.59 36.18
C LEU A 450 2.72 -0.58 34.85
N ASN A 451 3.95 -1.09 34.88
CA ASN A 451 4.84 -1.17 33.74
C ASN A 451 4.95 -2.62 33.27
N ALA A 452 5.11 -2.81 31.95
CA ALA A 452 5.33 -4.13 31.36
C ALA A 452 6.43 -4.08 30.29
N ALA A 453 7.31 -5.08 30.30
CA ALA A 453 8.22 -5.38 29.20
C ALA A 453 7.74 -6.69 28.56
N ILE A 454 7.43 -6.66 27.26
CA ILE A 454 6.85 -7.80 26.54
C ILE A 454 7.88 -8.27 25.49
N PRO A 455 8.54 -9.41 25.71
CA PRO A 455 9.45 -9.98 24.73
C PRO A 455 8.64 -10.59 23.58
N VAL A 456 9.05 -10.30 22.35
CA VAL A 456 8.39 -10.80 21.13
C VAL A 456 9.47 -11.32 20.21
N ASP A 457 9.47 -12.63 19.99
CA ASP A 457 10.31 -13.29 18.99
C ASP A 457 9.42 -13.56 17.77
N VAL A 458 9.60 -12.78 16.71
CA VAL A 458 8.73 -12.79 15.54
C VAL A 458 9.08 -14.00 14.67
N VAL A 459 8.08 -14.78 14.26
CA VAL A 459 8.29 -15.86 13.30
C VAL A 459 8.72 -15.25 11.98
N ASN A 460 9.91 -15.66 11.52
CA ASN A 460 10.50 -15.13 10.31
C ASN A 460 9.99 -15.85 9.07
N GLY A 461 9.93 -15.11 7.96
CA GLY A 461 9.57 -15.68 6.67
C GLY A 461 10.62 -16.67 6.15
N LEU A 462 10.17 -17.84 5.68
CA LEU A 462 11.02 -18.79 4.98
C LEU A 462 11.31 -18.30 3.55
N HIS A 463 12.24 -17.37 3.40
CA HIS A 463 12.58 -16.77 2.11
C HIS A 463 13.58 -17.59 1.29
N VAL A 464 14.47 -18.36 1.94
CA VAL A 464 15.54 -19.14 1.28
C VAL A 464 15.63 -20.52 1.89
N PHE A 465 15.50 -21.55 1.05
CA PHE A 465 15.91 -22.92 1.37
C PHE A 465 17.24 -23.23 0.69
N ALA A 466 18.25 -23.64 1.46
CA ALA A 466 19.56 -24.03 0.95
C ALA A 466 19.88 -25.46 1.39
N GLY A 467 20.01 -26.37 0.43
CA GLY A 467 20.35 -27.78 0.68
C GLY A 467 21.64 -28.17 -0.01
N ARG A 468 22.47 -28.96 0.68
CA ARG A 468 23.63 -29.66 0.10
C ARG A 468 23.26 -31.14 -0.03
N ILE A 469 23.41 -31.70 -1.23
CA ILE A 469 23.22 -33.14 -1.48
C ILE A 469 24.61 -33.77 -1.51
N ASP A 470 24.88 -34.66 -0.57
CA ASP A 470 26.10 -35.46 -0.55
C ASP A 470 25.87 -36.81 -1.23
N LEU A 471 26.75 -37.16 -2.17
CA LEU A 471 26.75 -38.46 -2.82
C LEU A 471 27.20 -39.52 -1.82
N LEU A 472 26.31 -40.46 -1.52
CA LEU A 472 26.61 -41.68 -0.76
C LEU A 472 26.57 -42.86 -1.74
N LEU A 473 27.68 -43.60 -1.83
CA LEU A 473 27.82 -44.82 -2.64
C LEU A 473 27.87 -46.07 -1.76
#